data_AF-A0A9E2UBR0-F1
#
_entry.id   AF-A0A9E2UBR0-F1
#
_cell.length_a   1.000
_cell.length_b   1.000
_cell.length_c   1.000
_cell.angle_alpha   90.00
_cell.angle_beta   90.00
_cell.angle_gamma   90.00
#
_symmetry.space_group_name_H-M   'P 1'
#
loop_
_entity.id
_entity.type
_entity.pdbx_description
1 polymer ?
#
loop_
_entity_poly.entity_id
_entity_poly.type
_entity_poly.pdbx_seq_one_letter_code
_entity_poly.pdbx_strand_id
1 'polypeptide(L)'
;MDVAAWLRELELEEYEPAFRANAIDARVLPSLTAEDLKDLGVSLVGHRRRLLDAIAALGSAEAPSAPSPPAAAAGEAERRQLTVMFCDLVGSTALSTRFDPEDLRELIGAYHRAVADTVGRFDGFVAKYMGDGVLVYFGYPQAHEDDAERAVRTGLAVIEAVGRLPMREDLRVHLGIATGLTVVGDLIGSGAAQERGVVGETPNLAARLQALAAPDTVVIADSTRRQVGALFEVEDLGPHALAGFAEPQRAWRVVGESGVVSRFEALRSGTTPLVGRGEEVELLLRRWRQAKAGDGRVTLLSGEPGIGKSRLTAALSEHIETEPHTRLRYFCSPHHQDSALHPVINHLERAAGFVRGDGPTTKLNKFVTVLEPTAESTDVALLVELLSLSGGERFPPLELNPQRKKEQTLAALLRQLEGLARRQPVLIVFEDLHWIDPTSRE
;
A
#
# COMPACT_ATOMS: atom_id res chain seq x y z
N MET A 1 -35.62 -31.16 20.35
CA MET A 1 -34.70 -32.11 19.69
C MET A 1 -34.83 -33.45 20.38
N ASP A 2 -34.94 -34.53 19.61
CA ASP A 2 -34.94 -35.90 20.13
C ASP A 2 -33.49 -36.42 20.15
N VAL A 3 -32.94 -36.62 21.35
CA VAL A 3 -31.54 -37.04 21.56
C VAL A 3 -31.29 -38.45 20.99
N ALA A 4 -32.30 -39.33 20.98
CA ALA A 4 -32.16 -40.68 20.42
C ALA A 4 -32.14 -40.68 18.88
N ALA A 5 -32.89 -39.77 18.26
CA ALA A 5 -32.79 -39.55 16.81
C ALA A 5 -31.44 -38.93 16.43
N TRP A 6 -30.98 -37.94 17.20
CA TRP A 6 -29.70 -37.27 16.99
C TRP A 6 -28.49 -38.20 17.13
N LEU A 7 -28.48 -39.09 18.14
CA LEU A 7 -27.41 -40.09 18.29
C LEU A 7 -27.37 -41.09 17.12
N ARG A 8 -28.53 -41.46 16.56
CA ARG A 8 -28.62 -42.34 15.38
C ARG A 8 -28.09 -41.66 14.12
N GLU A 9 -28.33 -40.36 13.94
CA GLU A 9 -27.77 -39.60 12.81
C GLU A 9 -26.24 -39.51 12.86
N LEU A 10 -25.66 -39.61 14.06
CA LEU A 10 -24.22 -39.61 14.27
C LEU A 10 -23.58 -41.01 14.21
N GLU A 11 -24.38 -42.06 13.98
CA GLU A 11 -23.96 -43.48 14.06
C GLU A 11 -23.43 -43.86 15.46
N LEU A 12 -24.01 -43.27 16.51
CA LEU A 12 -23.59 -43.40 17.91
C LEU A 12 -24.75 -43.86 18.82
N GLU A 13 -25.74 -44.58 18.27
CA GLU A 13 -26.91 -45.07 18.98
C GLU A 13 -26.59 -46.01 20.16
N GLU A 14 -25.40 -46.61 20.17
CA GLU A 14 -24.91 -47.44 21.28
C GLU A 14 -24.89 -46.70 22.63
N TYR A 15 -24.78 -45.36 22.61
CA TYR A 15 -24.76 -44.53 23.83
C TYR A 15 -26.14 -44.02 24.26
N GLU A 16 -27.20 -44.30 23.49
CA GLU A 16 -28.57 -43.89 23.82
C GLU A 16 -29.01 -44.35 25.23
N PRO A 17 -28.74 -45.60 25.67
CA PRO A 17 -29.11 -46.03 27.03
C PRO A 17 -28.40 -45.23 28.12
N ALA A 18 -27.12 -44.87 27.90
CA ALA A 18 -26.32 -44.11 28.86
C ALA A 18 -26.79 -42.65 28.94
N PHE A 19 -27.10 -42.02 27.80
CA PHE A 19 -27.64 -40.66 27.76
C PHE A 19 -29.04 -40.61 28.41
N ARG A 20 -29.89 -41.61 28.19
CA ARG A 20 -31.21 -41.73 28.83
C ARG A 20 -31.10 -41.96 30.34
N ALA A 21 -30.21 -42.87 30.77
CA ALA A 21 -30.02 -43.19 32.19
C ALA A 21 -29.50 -42.01 33.01
N ASN A 22 -28.73 -41.11 32.39
CA ASN A 22 -28.20 -39.90 33.01
C ASN A 22 -29.04 -38.64 32.72
N ALA A 23 -30.27 -38.82 32.22
CA ALA A 23 -31.22 -37.74 31.93
C ALA A 23 -30.65 -36.61 31.04
N ILE A 24 -29.79 -36.96 30.07
CA ILE A 24 -29.25 -36.01 29.10
C ILE A 24 -30.32 -35.70 28.06
N ASP A 25 -30.98 -34.56 28.21
CA ASP A 25 -31.97 -34.03 27.27
C ASP A 25 -31.38 -32.92 26.39
N ALA A 26 -32.19 -32.40 25.46
CA ALA A 26 -31.78 -31.35 24.53
C ALA A 26 -31.32 -30.03 25.19
N ARG A 27 -31.61 -29.81 26.48
CA ARG A 27 -31.17 -28.62 27.23
C ARG A 27 -29.82 -28.83 27.89
N VAL A 28 -29.54 -30.05 28.33
CA VAL A 28 -28.26 -30.42 28.96
C VAL A 28 -27.19 -30.72 27.91
N LEU A 29 -27.61 -31.25 26.76
CA LEU A 29 -26.74 -31.64 25.65
C LEU A 29 -25.70 -30.56 25.25
N PRO A 30 -26.05 -29.26 25.12
CA PRO A 30 -25.10 -28.19 24.79
C PRO A 30 -24.01 -27.91 25.83
N SER A 31 -24.22 -28.35 27.08
CA SER A 31 -23.30 -28.10 28.19
C SER A 31 -22.33 -29.25 28.49
N LEU A 32 -22.43 -30.36 27.76
CA LEU A 32 -21.58 -31.52 27.99
C LEU A 32 -20.12 -31.26 27.60
N THR A 33 -19.21 -31.62 28.49
CA THR A 33 -17.77 -31.54 28.28
C THR A 33 -17.17 -32.91 27.90
N ALA A 34 -15.90 -32.89 27.48
CA ALA A 34 -15.16 -34.12 27.19
C ALA A 34 -14.99 -35.07 28.40
N GLU A 35 -15.09 -34.51 29.62
CA GLU A 35 -15.02 -35.24 30.89
C GLU A 35 -16.39 -35.88 31.19
N ASP A 36 -17.49 -35.14 31.04
CA ASP A 36 -18.85 -35.69 31.21
C ASP A 36 -19.12 -36.86 30.25
N LEU A 37 -18.71 -36.73 28.98
CA LEU A 37 -18.85 -37.83 28.00
C LEU A 37 -18.04 -39.07 28.41
N LYS A 38 -16.91 -38.89 29.09
CA LYS A 38 -16.10 -39.99 29.59
C LYS A 38 -16.82 -40.70 30.75
N ASP A 39 -17.46 -39.94 31.62
CA ASP A 39 -18.25 -40.46 32.76
C ASP A 39 -19.55 -41.14 32.30
N LEU A 40 -20.11 -40.70 31.17
CA LEU A 40 -21.22 -41.37 30.46
C LEU A 40 -20.81 -42.68 29.76
N GLY A 41 -19.53 -43.07 29.83
CA GLY A 41 -19.02 -44.32 29.25
C GLY A 41 -18.50 -44.21 27.82
N VAL A 42 -18.40 -43.00 27.25
CA VAL A 42 -17.80 -42.78 25.93
C VAL A 42 -16.27 -42.78 26.05
N SER A 43 -15.69 -43.97 26.17
CA SER A 43 -14.25 -44.15 26.37
C SER A 43 -13.43 -43.86 25.10
N LEU A 44 -14.00 -44.12 23.92
CA LEU A 44 -13.36 -43.89 22.62
C LEU A 44 -13.20 -42.39 22.33
N VAL A 45 -11.96 -41.95 22.14
CA VAL A 45 -11.62 -40.55 21.86
C VAL A 45 -12.30 -40.03 20.57
N GLY A 46 -12.43 -40.89 19.56
CA GLY A 46 -13.10 -40.54 18.30
C GLY A 46 -14.60 -40.25 18.47
N HIS A 47 -15.30 -41.04 19.28
CA HIS A 47 -16.73 -40.85 19.55
C HIS A 47 -16.97 -39.59 20.39
N ARG A 48 -16.10 -39.31 21.38
CA ARG A 48 -16.16 -38.06 22.15
C ARG A 48 -15.95 -36.83 21.28
N ARG A 49 -14.99 -36.87 20.36
CA ARG A 49 -14.74 -35.75 19.44
C ARG A 49 -15.95 -35.48 18.54
N ARG A 50 -16.51 -36.53 17.92
CA ARG A 50 -17.72 -36.44 17.08
C ARG A 50 -18.92 -35.87 17.84
N LEU A 51 -19.15 -36.31 19.09
CA LEU A 51 -20.23 -35.79 19.93
C LEU A 51 -20.04 -34.30 20.24
N LEU A 52 -18.82 -33.88 20.63
CA LEU A 52 -18.55 -32.47 20.94
C LEU A 52 -18.68 -31.55 19.71
N ASP A 53 -18.20 -32.01 18.55
CA ASP A 53 -18.33 -31.26 17.30
C ASP A 53 -19.81 -31.13 16.89
N ALA A 54 -20.59 -32.19 17.03
CA ALA A 54 -22.03 -32.18 16.77
C ALA A 54 -22.78 -31.29 17.77
N ILE A 55 -22.41 -31.30 19.05
CA ILE A 55 -22.98 -30.41 20.08
C ILE A 55 -22.70 -28.94 19.76
N ALA A 56 -21.48 -28.61 19.34
CA ALA A 56 -21.11 -27.25 18.93
C ALA A 56 -21.94 -26.78 17.72
N ALA A 57 -22.27 -27.69 16.80
CA ALA A 57 -23.13 -27.40 15.65
C ALA A 57 -24.61 -27.19 16.02
N LEU A 58 -25.07 -27.72 17.16
CA LEU A 58 -26.42 -27.45 17.67
C LEU A 58 -26.56 -26.05 18.27
N GLY A 59 -25.48 -25.51 18.84
CA GLY A 59 -25.45 -24.17 19.45
C GLY A 59 -25.42 -23.01 18.45
N SER A 60 -25.17 -23.28 17.16
CA SER A 60 -25.11 -22.25 16.10
C SER A 60 -26.43 -22.07 15.33
N ALA A 61 -27.48 -22.82 15.68
CA ALA A 61 -28.75 -22.86 14.93
C ALA A 61 -29.84 -21.88 15.39
N GLU A 62 -29.65 -21.09 16.46
CA GLU A 62 -30.64 -20.10 16.93
C GLU A 62 -30.01 -18.72 17.19
N ALA A 63 -29.82 -17.94 16.13
CA ALA A 63 -29.80 -16.48 16.20
C ALA A 63 -30.27 -15.87 14.85
N PRO A 64 -31.27 -14.97 14.83
CA PRO A 64 -31.73 -14.33 13.60
C PRO A 64 -30.67 -13.35 13.06
N SER A 65 -30.48 -13.40 11.75
CA SER A 65 -29.44 -12.75 10.95
C SER A 65 -29.48 -11.22 10.98
N ALA A 66 -28.38 -10.60 11.39
CA ALA A 66 -27.94 -9.32 10.82
C ALA A 66 -27.11 -9.62 9.55
N PRO A 67 -27.20 -8.83 8.48
CA PRO A 67 -26.46 -9.11 7.25
C PRO A 67 -24.97 -8.88 7.50
N SER A 68 -24.24 -9.97 7.75
CA SER A 68 -22.80 -9.99 7.58
C SER A 68 -22.49 -9.82 6.09
N PRO A 69 -21.46 -9.03 5.72
CA PRO A 69 -21.01 -8.99 4.32
C PRO A 69 -20.70 -10.41 3.87
N PRO A 70 -20.89 -10.74 2.56
CA PRO A 70 -20.78 -12.12 2.10
C PRO A 70 -19.45 -12.69 2.58
N ALA A 71 -19.51 -13.74 3.40
CA ALA A 71 -18.37 -14.59 3.66
C ALA A 71 -17.83 -14.96 2.28
N ALA A 72 -16.62 -14.49 1.98
CA ALA A 72 -15.93 -14.87 0.77
C ALA A 72 -16.03 -16.39 0.67
N ALA A 73 -16.68 -16.88 -0.39
CA ALA A 73 -16.81 -18.29 -0.68
C ALA A 73 -15.46 -18.96 -0.41
N ALA A 74 -15.46 -20.10 0.28
CA ALA A 74 -14.27 -20.95 0.42
C ALA A 74 -13.62 -21.05 -0.97
N GLY A 75 -12.46 -20.39 -1.11
CA GLY A 75 -11.98 -19.96 -2.41
C GLY A 75 -11.34 -21.14 -3.12
N GLU A 76 -11.93 -21.59 -4.23
CA GLU A 76 -11.22 -22.40 -5.20
C GLU A 76 -9.88 -21.74 -5.53
N ALA A 77 -8.83 -22.56 -5.69
CA ALA A 77 -7.48 -22.06 -5.95
C ALA A 77 -7.45 -21.17 -7.20
N GLU A 78 -7.13 -19.89 -7.03
CA GLU A 78 -7.19 -18.88 -8.08
C GLU A 78 -5.78 -18.55 -8.58
N ARG A 79 -5.60 -18.60 -9.90
CA ARG A 79 -4.41 -18.04 -10.56
C ARG A 79 -4.55 -16.53 -10.68
N ARG A 80 -3.71 -15.79 -9.96
CA ARG A 80 -3.70 -14.33 -10.00
C ARG A 80 -2.27 -13.80 -9.97
N GLN A 81 -2.10 -12.57 -10.42
CA GLN A 81 -0.83 -11.87 -10.25
C GLN A 81 -0.75 -11.31 -8.83
N LEU A 82 0.34 -11.60 -8.12
CA LEU A 82 0.62 -11.04 -6.80
C LEU A 82 1.99 -10.38 -6.75
N THR A 83 2.08 -9.31 -5.97
CA THR A 83 3.37 -8.81 -5.49
C THR A 83 3.60 -9.33 -4.09
N VAL A 84 4.70 -10.04 -3.90
CA VAL A 84 5.09 -10.65 -2.63
C VAL A 84 6.28 -9.89 -2.07
N MET A 85 6.18 -9.49 -0.81
CA MET A 85 7.25 -8.85 -0.05
C MET A 85 7.64 -9.74 1.13
N PHE A 86 8.94 -9.99 1.28
CA PHE A 86 9.53 -10.52 2.51
C PHE A 86 10.27 -9.39 3.22
N CYS A 87 10.04 -9.26 4.52
CA CYS A 87 10.74 -8.36 5.42
C CYS A 87 11.35 -9.19 6.55
N ASP A 88 12.61 -8.94 6.88
CA ASP A 88 13.31 -9.70 7.91
C ASP A 88 14.19 -8.78 8.77
N LEU A 89 14.51 -9.21 9.99
CA LEU A 89 15.41 -8.47 10.88
C LEU A 89 16.86 -8.85 10.61
N VAL A 90 17.70 -7.84 10.36
CA VAL A 90 19.12 -8.07 10.12
C VAL A 90 19.79 -8.57 11.41
N GLY A 91 20.37 -9.76 11.35
CA GLY A 91 21.17 -10.30 12.46
C GLY A 91 20.33 -10.81 13.64
N SER A 92 19.07 -11.17 13.42
CA SER A 92 18.17 -11.71 14.44
C SER A 92 18.72 -12.91 15.21
N THR A 93 19.47 -13.80 14.57
CA THR A 93 20.13 -14.93 15.24
C THR A 93 21.17 -14.48 16.27
N ALA A 94 21.83 -13.35 16.02
CA ALA A 94 22.75 -12.75 16.98
C ALA A 94 21.98 -12.06 18.13
N LEU A 95 20.79 -11.51 17.85
CA LEU A 95 19.90 -10.99 18.91
C LEU A 95 19.39 -12.13 19.79
N SER A 96 18.96 -13.27 19.22
CA SER A 96 18.43 -14.39 19.99
C SER A 96 19.44 -15.07 20.92
N THR A 97 20.74 -14.88 20.69
CA THR A 97 21.79 -15.40 21.56
C THR A 97 22.20 -14.43 22.67
N ARG A 98 21.84 -13.14 22.56
CA ARG A 98 22.17 -12.09 23.54
C ARG A 98 21.03 -11.74 24.46
N PHE A 99 19.80 -11.87 23.99
CA PHE A 99 18.60 -11.49 24.72
C PHE A 99 18.00 -12.67 25.48
N ASP A 100 17.42 -12.37 26.64
CA ASP A 100 16.51 -13.31 27.29
C ASP A 100 15.29 -13.56 26.38
N PRO A 101 14.73 -14.78 26.34
CA PRO A 101 13.56 -15.08 25.51
C PRO A 101 12.37 -14.16 25.73
N GLU A 102 12.16 -13.62 26.94
CA GLU A 102 11.06 -12.69 27.22
C GLU A 102 11.29 -11.33 26.55
N ASP A 103 12.50 -10.77 26.66
CA ASP A 103 12.89 -9.52 26.01
C ASP A 103 12.87 -9.64 24.49
N LEU A 104 13.34 -10.78 23.95
CA LEU A 104 13.32 -11.06 22.52
C LEU A 104 11.88 -11.11 21.99
N ARG A 105 10.95 -11.70 22.75
CA ARG A 105 9.54 -11.77 22.38
C ARG A 105 8.89 -10.39 22.35
N GLU A 106 9.22 -9.52 23.30
CA GLU A 106 8.72 -8.13 23.31
C GLU A 106 9.27 -7.34 22.10
N LEU A 107 10.55 -7.50 21.80
CA LEU A 107 11.22 -6.88 20.66
C LEU A 107 10.59 -7.30 19.32
N ILE A 108 10.47 -8.61 19.09
CA ILE A 108 9.83 -9.15 17.89
C ILE A 108 8.37 -8.69 17.80
N GLY A 109 7.65 -8.64 18.94
CA GLY A 109 6.28 -8.13 18.99
C GLY A 109 6.15 -6.64 18.65
N ALA A 110 7.10 -5.80 19.04
CA ALA A 110 7.15 -4.39 18.65
C ALA A 110 7.44 -4.23 17.15
N TYR A 111 8.41 -4.98 16.64
CA TYR A 111 8.75 -5.03 15.22
C TYR A 111 7.55 -5.50 14.36
N HIS A 112 6.91 -6.62 14.71
CA HIS A 112 5.74 -7.13 13.98
C HIS A 112 4.60 -6.13 13.94
N ARG A 113 4.33 -5.40 15.04
CA ARG A 113 3.32 -4.34 15.06
C ARG A 113 3.68 -3.19 14.12
N ALA A 114 4.93 -2.71 14.16
CA ALA A 114 5.37 -1.65 13.26
C ALA A 114 5.24 -2.05 11.79
N VAL A 115 5.60 -3.30 11.44
CA VAL A 115 5.44 -3.82 10.08
C VAL A 115 3.96 -3.93 9.72
N ALA A 116 3.13 -4.54 10.58
CA ALA A 116 1.70 -4.75 10.31
C ALA A 116 0.94 -3.43 10.15
N ASP A 117 1.18 -2.45 11.02
CA ASP A 117 0.59 -1.11 10.93
C ASP A 117 1.00 -0.42 9.63
N THR A 118 2.26 -0.53 9.23
CA THR A 118 2.75 0.07 7.98
C THR A 118 2.14 -0.63 6.76
N VAL A 119 2.13 -1.96 6.74
CA VAL A 119 1.54 -2.78 5.67
C VAL A 119 0.05 -2.47 5.50
N GLY A 120 -0.69 -2.32 6.61
CA GLY A 120 -2.11 -1.99 6.59
C GLY A 120 -2.41 -0.63 5.96
N ARG A 121 -1.55 0.38 6.15
CA ARG A 121 -1.72 1.72 5.54
C ARG A 121 -1.60 1.74 4.01
N PHE A 122 -0.92 0.76 3.45
CA PHE A 122 -0.77 0.57 2.00
C PHE A 122 -1.62 -0.61 1.52
N ASP A 123 -2.70 -0.94 2.23
CA ASP A 123 -3.57 -2.13 2.11
C ASP A 123 -2.86 -3.36 1.52
N GLY A 124 -1.71 -3.69 2.13
CA GLY A 124 -1.08 -4.99 1.99
C GLY A 124 -1.66 -5.97 3.01
N PHE A 125 -1.50 -7.26 2.73
CA PHE A 125 -1.98 -8.34 3.59
C PHE A 125 -0.80 -9.09 4.22
N VAL A 126 -0.68 -9.03 5.54
CA VAL A 126 0.31 -9.84 6.27
C VAL A 126 -0.15 -11.29 6.25
N ALA A 127 0.52 -12.11 5.46
CA ALA A 127 0.14 -13.49 5.22
C ALA A 127 0.65 -14.44 6.28
N LYS A 128 1.89 -14.24 6.75
CA LYS A 128 2.53 -15.14 7.71
C LYS A 128 3.66 -14.45 8.47
N TYR A 129 3.79 -14.78 9.74
CA TYR A 129 4.96 -14.51 10.57
C TYR A 129 5.84 -15.76 10.65
N MET A 130 7.15 -15.59 10.45
CA MET A 130 8.13 -16.67 10.31
C MET A 130 9.33 -16.39 11.22
N GLY A 131 9.11 -16.47 12.53
CA GLY A 131 10.10 -16.01 13.52
C GLY A 131 10.16 -14.48 13.52
N ASP A 132 11.23 -13.94 12.96
CA ASP A 132 11.51 -12.53 12.70
C ASP A 132 11.22 -12.09 11.25
N GLY A 133 10.90 -13.06 10.39
CA GLY A 133 10.46 -12.81 9.02
C GLY A 133 8.96 -12.50 8.95
N VAL A 134 8.58 -11.54 8.10
CA VAL A 134 7.19 -11.20 7.79
C VAL A 134 6.95 -11.36 6.30
N LEU A 135 5.96 -12.17 5.94
CA LEU A 135 5.50 -12.37 4.57
C LEU A 135 4.26 -11.53 4.29
N VAL A 136 4.31 -10.70 3.26
CA VAL A 136 3.26 -9.76 2.89
C VAL A 136 2.86 -9.93 1.42
N TYR A 137 1.57 -9.88 1.15
CA TYR A 137 1.00 -9.91 -0.19
C TYR A 137 0.34 -8.58 -0.54
N PHE A 138 0.55 -8.11 -1.76
CA PHE A 138 -0.22 -7.07 -2.41
C PHE A 138 -0.91 -7.67 -3.62
N GLY A 139 -2.15 -7.26 -3.86
CA GLY A 139 -3.07 -7.92 -4.79
C GLY A 139 -3.96 -8.98 -4.16
N TYR A 140 -3.97 -9.04 -2.83
CA TYR A 140 -4.76 -9.98 -2.04
C TYR A 140 -5.27 -9.30 -0.75
N PRO A 141 -6.53 -9.51 -0.33
CA PRO A 141 -7.58 -10.24 -1.05
C PRO A 141 -8.12 -9.49 -2.28
N GLN A 142 -7.94 -8.17 -2.32
CA GLN A 142 -8.33 -7.29 -3.44
C GLN A 142 -7.11 -6.88 -4.26
N ALA A 143 -7.27 -6.82 -5.58
CA ALA A 143 -6.24 -6.44 -6.52
C ALA A 143 -6.31 -4.95 -6.88
N HIS A 144 -5.15 -4.31 -6.99
CA HIS A 144 -5.01 -2.91 -7.40
C HIS A 144 -3.99 -2.78 -8.53
N GLU A 145 -4.16 -1.78 -9.41
CA GLU A 145 -3.24 -1.56 -10.53
C GLU A 145 -1.82 -1.16 -10.06
N ASP A 146 -1.66 -0.71 -8.81
CA ASP A 146 -0.41 -0.26 -8.18
C ASP A 146 0.15 -1.24 -7.15
N ASP A 147 -0.27 -2.50 -7.11
CA ASP A 147 0.23 -3.42 -6.07
C ASP A 147 1.76 -3.54 -6.02
N ALA A 148 2.45 -3.42 -7.16
CA ALA A 148 3.91 -3.36 -7.21
C ALA A 148 4.48 -2.05 -6.62
N GLU A 149 3.84 -0.90 -6.89
CA GLU A 149 4.22 0.41 -6.34
C GLU A 149 3.97 0.45 -4.82
N ARG A 150 2.79 0.00 -4.38
CA ARG A 150 2.39 -0.08 -2.97
C ARG A 150 3.36 -0.94 -2.17
N ALA A 151 3.79 -2.08 -2.72
CA ALA A 151 4.79 -2.93 -2.08
C ALA A 151 6.13 -2.21 -1.88
N VAL A 152 6.63 -1.50 -2.90
CA VAL A 152 7.90 -0.78 -2.80
C VAL A 152 7.81 0.38 -1.80
N ARG A 153 6.73 1.17 -1.85
CA ARG A 153 6.47 2.24 -0.87
C ARG A 153 6.38 1.70 0.55
N THR A 154 5.68 0.59 0.73
CA THR A 154 5.58 -0.09 2.03
C THR A 154 6.96 -0.49 2.53
N GLY A 155 7.81 -1.07 1.66
CA GLY A 155 9.14 -1.50 2.08
C GLY A 155 10.02 -0.34 2.55
N LEU A 156 9.97 0.80 1.85
CA LEU A 156 10.67 2.03 2.27
C LEU A 156 10.10 2.57 3.60
N ALA A 157 8.78 2.59 3.74
CA ALA A 157 8.12 3.05 4.97
C ALA A 157 8.40 2.12 6.17
N VAL A 158 8.53 0.81 5.95
CA VAL A 158 8.88 -0.16 6.99
C VAL A 158 10.29 0.09 7.52
N ILE A 159 11.27 0.37 6.65
CA ILE A 159 12.63 0.75 7.07
C ILE A 159 12.59 1.98 8.00
N GLU A 160 11.84 3.01 7.61
CA GLU A 160 11.69 4.23 8.41
C GLU A 160 10.96 3.98 9.74
N ALA A 161 9.88 3.19 9.72
CA ALA A 161 9.09 2.89 10.90
C ALA A 161 9.87 2.06 11.93
N VAL A 162 10.62 1.05 11.48
CA VAL A 162 11.43 0.19 12.35
C VAL A 162 12.62 0.95 12.91
N GLY A 163 13.29 1.78 12.11
CA GLY A 163 14.39 2.63 12.58
C GLY A 163 13.97 3.71 13.60
N ARG A 164 12.66 3.97 13.75
CA ARG A 164 12.11 4.91 14.75
C ARG A 164 11.59 4.24 16.01
N LEU A 165 11.62 2.91 16.10
CA LEU A 165 11.16 2.23 17.31
C LEU A 165 12.03 2.64 18.50
N PRO A 166 11.43 2.99 19.66
CA PRO A 166 12.17 3.44 20.84
C PRO A 166 12.78 2.24 21.59
N MET A 167 13.65 1.50 20.90
CA MET A 167 14.34 0.33 21.42
C MET A 167 15.77 0.71 21.81
N ARG A 168 16.38 -0.09 22.70
CA ARG A 168 17.78 0.11 23.10
C ARG A 168 18.77 -0.16 21.98
N GLU A 169 18.37 -0.97 21.00
CA GLU A 169 19.21 -1.40 19.88
C GLU A 169 18.75 -0.77 18.57
N ASP A 170 19.72 -0.52 17.69
CA ASP A 170 19.48 -0.08 16.32
C ASP A 170 18.97 -1.27 15.49
N LEU A 171 17.64 -1.43 15.48
CA LEU A 171 16.96 -2.43 14.65
C LEU A 171 17.05 -2.03 13.18
N ARG A 172 17.51 -2.97 12.36
CA ARG A 172 17.61 -2.81 10.91
C ARG A 172 16.89 -3.94 10.22
N VAL A 173 16.30 -3.63 9.08
CA VAL A 173 15.52 -4.58 8.28
C VAL A 173 16.04 -4.64 6.87
N HIS A 174 15.74 -5.72 6.18
CA HIS A 174 16.03 -5.85 4.76
C HIS A 174 14.89 -6.57 4.07
N LEU A 175 14.60 -6.14 2.84
CA LEU A 175 13.38 -6.50 2.17
C LEU A 175 13.63 -6.99 0.74
N GLY A 176 12.84 -7.98 0.34
CA GLY A 176 12.84 -8.55 -0.99
C GLY A 176 11.44 -8.55 -1.57
N ILE A 177 11.27 -8.03 -2.79
CA ILE A 177 9.98 -7.90 -3.44
C ILE A 177 10.02 -8.53 -4.82
N ALA A 178 9.03 -9.37 -5.13
CA ALA A 178 8.86 -9.92 -6.47
C ALA A 178 7.39 -9.91 -6.88
N THR A 179 7.12 -9.66 -8.16
CA THR A 179 5.78 -9.69 -8.74
C THR A 179 5.70 -10.77 -9.80
N GLY A 180 4.64 -11.58 -9.76
CA GLY A 180 4.44 -12.65 -10.74
C GLY A 180 3.11 -13.38 -10.56
N LEU A 181 2.81 -14.26 -11.51
CA LEU A 181 1.62 -15.12 -11.45
C LEU A 181 1.81 -16.19 -10.37
N THR A 182 0.85 -16.29 -9.47
CA THR A 182 0.82 -17.27 -8.40
C THR A 182 -0.56 -17.91 -8.29
N VAL A 183 -0.61 -19.09 -7.66
CA VAL A 183 -1.87 -19.73 -7.30
C VAL A 183 -2.12 -19.45 -5.83
N VAL A 184 -3.25 -18.80 -5.54
CA VAL A 184 -3.72 -18.57 -4.18
C VAL A 184 -4.82 -19.57 -3.92
N GLY A 185 -4.62 -20.48 -2.97
CA GLY A 185 -5.65 -21.44 -2.58
C GLY A 185 -5.55 -21.78 -1.10
N ASP A 186 -6.62 -22.33 -0.56
CA ASP A 186 -6.59 -22.96 0.74
C ASP A 186 -5.69 -24.20 0.65
N LEU A 187 -4.48 -24.14 1.22
CA LEU A 187 -3.69 -25.36 1.38
C LEU A 187 -4.38 -26.25 2.41
N ILE A 188 -4.50 -27.52 2.05
CA ILE A 188 -5.09 -28.60 2.83
C ILE A 188 -4.47 -28.60 4.24
N GLY A 189 -5.27 -28.21 5.24
CA GLY A 189 -4.93 -28.29 6.66
C GLY A 189 -6.22 -28.26 7.48
N SER A 190 -6.48 -29.31 8.27
CA SER A 190 -7.63 -29.37 9.17
C SER A 190 -7.29 -28.73 10.52
N GLY A 191 -7.98 -27.65 10.90
CA GLY A 191 -7.87 -27.00 12.23
C GLY A 191 -7.62 -25.49 12.18
N ALA A 192 -7.35 -24.88 13.33
CA ALA A 192 -7.16 -23.42 13.53
C ALA A 192 -5.95 -22.78 12.82
N ALA A 193 -5.28 -23.52 11.94
CA ALA A 193 -4.17 -23.07 11.11
C ALA A 193 -4.56 -23.21 9.64
N GLN A 194 -5.60 -22.49 9.22
CA GLN A 194 -5.87 -22.25 7.80
C GLN A 194 -4.76 -21.32 7.27
N GLU A 195 -3.62 -21.89 6.90
CA GLU A 195 -2.55 -21.16 6.23
C GLU A 195 -2.95 -20.97 4.76
N ARG A 196 -3.32 -19.73 4.39
CA ARG A 196 -3.55 -19.35 2.99
C ARG A 196 -2.22 -19.28 2.27
N GLY A 197 -1.77 -20.43 1.77
CA GLY A 197 -0.51 -20.57 1.06
C GLY A 197 -0.62 -20.05 -0.37
N VAL A 198 0.35 -19.22 -0.75
CA VAL A 198 0.57 -18.86 -2.14
C VAL A 198 1.58 -19.85 -2.70
N VAL A 199 1.18 -20.60 -3.72
CA VAL A 199 2.07 -21.53 -4.42
C VAL A 199 2.54 -20.86 -5.72
N GLY A 200 3.85 -20.76 -5.89
CA GLY A 200 4.46 -20.18 -7.09
C GLY A 200 5.95 -19.92 -6.92
N GLU A 201 6.56 -19.49 -8.01
CA GLU A 201 7.97 -19.07 -8.04
C GLU A 201 8.18 -17.71 -7.34
N THR A 202 7.16 -16.84 -7.37
CA THR A 202 7.23 -15.47 -6.85
C THR A 202 7.59 -15.37 -5.36
N PRO A 203 6.96 -16.12 -4.42
CA PRO A 203 7.35 -16.07 -3.01
C PRO A 203 8.80 -16.53 -2.78
N ASN A 204 9.23 -17.58 -3.51
CA ASN A 204 10.61 -18.05 -3.44
C ASN A 204 11.58 -16.98 -3.94
N LEU A 205 11.26 -16.30 -5.05
CA LEU A 205 12.10 -15.23 -5.58
C LEU A 205 12.22 -14.07 -4.59
N ALA A 206 11.10 -13.61 -4.02
CA ALA A 206 11.09 -12.52 -3.04
C ALA A 206 11.94 -12.85 -1.81
N ALA A 207 11.85 -14.08 -1.28
CA ALA A 207 12.70 -14.53 -0.18
C ALA A 207 14.19 -14.55 -0.54
N ARG A 208 14.56 -14.97 -1.77
CA ARG A 208 15.96 -14.96 -2.22
C ARG A 208 16.49 -13.54 -2.41
N LEU A 209 15.66 -12.62 -2.88
CA LEU A 209 16.03 -11.21 -3.02
C LEU A 209 16.19 -10.52 -1.67
N GLN A 210 15.36 -10.85 -0.68
CA GLN A 210 15.52 -10.37 0.69
C GLN A 210 16.86 -10.81 1.28
N ALA A 211 17.25 -12.08 1.08
CA ALA A 211 18.55 -12.57 1.54
C ALA A 211 19.75 -11.88 0.86
N LEU A 212 19.57 -11.34 -0.35
CA LEU A 212 20.57 -10.54 -1.06
C LEU A 212 20.62 -9.09 -0.56
N ALA A 213 19.54 -8.59 0.04
CA ALA A 213 19.42 -7.20 0.45
C ALA A 213 20.35 -6.86 1.61
N ALA A 214 21.07 -5.75 1.46
CA ALA A 214 21.87 -5.16 2.54
C ALA A 214 20.94 -4.57 3.62
N PRO A 215 21.45 -4.31 4.84
CA PRO A 215 20.66 -3.68 5.90
C PRO A 215 20.07 -2.34 5.45
N ASP A 216 18.81 -2.12 5.80
CA ASP A 216 17.98 -0.96 5.46
C ASP A 216 17.83 -0.73 3.96
N THR A 217 17.73 -1.81 3.19
CA THR A 217 17.50 -1.74 1.74
C THR A 217 16.33 -2.61 1.29
N VAL A 218 15.72 -2.18 0.19
CA VAL A 218 14.69 -2.92 -0.55
C VAL A 218 15.28 -3.38 -1.86
N VAL A 219 15.25 -4.70 -2.11
CA VAL A 219 15.66 -5.30 -3.38
C VAL A 219 14.42 -5.84 -4.11
N ILE A 220 14.28 -5.47 -5.38
CA ILE A 220 13.13 -5.84 -6.22
C ILE A 220 13.59 -6.73 -7.39
N ALA A 221 12.71 -7.64 -7.80
CA ALA A 221 12.88 -8.46 -9.00
C ALA A 221 12.77 -7.59 -10.27
N ASP A 222 13.34 -8.07 -11.38
CA ASP A 222 13.15 -7.43 -12.70
C ASP A 222 11.68 -7.32 -13.11
N SER A 223 10.84 -8.30 -12.73
CA SER A 223 9.40 -8.26 -12.97
C SER A 223 8.70 -7.10 -12.25
N THR A 224 9.08 -6.84 -10.99
CA THR A 224 8.59 -5.70 -10.22
C THR A 224 9.15 -4.39 -10.78
N ARG A 225 10.43 -4.35 -11.16
CA ARG A 225 11.07 -3.18 -11.78
C ARG A 225 10.34 -2.72 -13.05
N ARG A 226 9.86 -3.65 -13.88
CA ARG A 226 9.06 -3.33 -15.07
C ARG A 226 7.70 -2.73 -14.71
N GLN A 227 7.09 -3.18 -13.61
CA GLN A 227 5.77 -2.70 -13.18
C GLN A 227 5.79 -1.38 -12.42
N VAL A 228 6.91 -1.03 -11.78
CA VAL A 228 7.04 0.28 -11.13
C VAL A 228 7.67 1.33 -12.06
N GLY A 229 8.19 0.93 -13.22
CA GLY A 229 8.72 1.85 -14.22
C GLY A 229 9.78 2.81 -13.63
N ALA A 230 9.72 4.08 -13.99
CA ALA A 230 10.58 5.12 -13.46
C ALA A 230 10.04 5.78 -12.18
N LEU A 231 9.07 5.18 -11.47
CA LEU A 231 8.51 5.75 -10.23
C LEU A 231 9.53 5.81 -9.10
N PHE A 232 10.54 4.94 -9.15
CA PHE A 232 11.60 4.85 -8.15
C PHE A 232 12.97 4.97 -8.81
N GLU A 233 13.88 5.63 -8.11
CA GLU A 233 15.30 5.54 -8.42
C GLU A 233 15.79 4.16 -7.98
N VAL A 234 16.38 3.43 -8.91
CA VAL A 234 16.91 2.09 -8.65
C VAL A 234 18.35 1.97 -9.11
N GLU A 235 19.12 1.18 -8.39
CA GLU A 235 20.45 0.72 -8.79
C GLU A 235 20.37 -0.72 -9.30
N ASP A 236 21.01 -0.99 -10.43
CA ASP A 236 21.12 -2.35 -10.96
C ASP A 236 22.18 -3.12 -10.17
N LEU A 237 21.78 -4.22 -9.53
CA LEU A 237 22.70 -5.13 -8.87
C LEU A 237 23.22 -6.20 -9.85
N GLY A 238 22.67 -6.29 -11.06
CA GLY A 238 23.04 -7.27 -12.05
C GLY A 238 22.42 -8.66 -11.82
N PRO A 239 22.77 -9.64 -12.66
CA PRO A 239 22.26 -11.00 -12.58
C PRO A 239 22.89 -11.80 -11.43
N HIS A 240 22.04 -12.50 -10.65
CA HIS A 240 22.45 -13.33 -9.52
C HIS A 240 21.96 -14.77 -9.71
N ALA A 241 22.83 -15.75 -9.49
CA ALA A 241 22.44 -17.15 -9.43
C ALA A 241 21.74 -17.43 -8.09
N LEU A 242 20.41 -17.58 -8.12
CA LEU A 242 19.60 -17.82 -6.93
C LEU A 242 19.20 -19.30 -6.85
N ALA A 243 19.33 -19.89 -5.66
CA ALA A 243 18.98 -21.30 -5.46
C ALA A 243 17.50 -21.57 -5.78
N GLY A 244 17.25 -22.55 -6.65
CA GLY A 244 15.92 -22.91 -7.14
C GLY A 244 15.54 -22.32 -8.50
N PHE A 245 16.41 -21.48 -9.08
CA PHE A 245 16.21 -20.86 -10.39
C PHE A 245 17.24 -21.38 -11.39
N ALA A 246 16.78 -21.75 -12.60
CA ALA A 246 17.66 -22.26 -13.65
C ALA A 246 18.49 -21.15 -14.30
N GLU A 247 17.89 -19.96 -14.46
CA GLU A 247 18.54 -18.79 -15.05
C GLU A 247 18.91 -17.77 -13.96
N PRO A 248 20.03 -17.03 -14.12
CA PRO A 248 20.36 -15.91 -13.24
C PRO A 248 19.26 -14.86 -13.20
N GLN A 249 18.87 -14.46 -12.00
CA GLN A 249 17.81 -13.48 -11.77
C GLN A 249 18.42 -12.09 -11.59
N ARG A 250 17.97 -11.11 -12.38
CA ARG A 250 18.42 -9.72 -12.22
C ARG A 250 17.72 -9.07 -11.04
N ALA A 251 18.49 -8.40 -10.19
CA ALA A 251 18.01 -7.75 -8.98
C ALA A 251 18.29 -6.25 -9.03
N TRP A 252 17.41 -5.46 -8.41
CA TRP A 252 17.52 -4.00 -8.38
C TRP A 252 17.36 -3.50 -6.95
N ARG A 253 18.24 -2.61 -6.50
CA ARG A 253 18.10 -1.95 -5.21
C ARG A 253 17.31 -0.66 -5.37
N VAL A 254 16.25 -0.50 -4.58
CA VAL A 254 15.49 0.75 -4.55
C VAL A 254 16.25 1.77 -3.71
N VAL A 255 16.64 2.89 -4.33
CA VAL A 255 17.34 4.00 -3.68
C VAL A 255 16.32 4.95 -3.04
N GLY A 256 15.17 5.13 -3.68
CA GLY A 256 14.10 5.99 -3.20
C GLY A 256 13.01 6.23 -4.23
N GLU A 257 12.02 7.02 -3.84
CA GLU A 257 11.03 7.55 -4.78
C GLU A 257 11.70 8.50 -5.77
N SER A 258 11.36 8.35 -7.04
CA SER A 258 11.83 9.25 -8.09
C SER A 258 11.09 10.59 -8.04
N GLY A 259 11.72 11.64 -8.55
CA GLY A 259 11.05 12.91 -8.83
C GLY A 259 10.09 12.86 -10.04
N VAL A 260 9.86 11.71 -10.67
CA VAL A 260 9.09 11.62 -11.93
C VAL A 260 7.63 11.98 -11.69
N VAL A 261 7.16 12.96 -12.46
CA VAL A 261 5.91 13.69 -12.26
C VAL A 261 4.70 12.78 -12.44
N SER A 262 4.68 11.94 -13.46
CA SER A 262 3.49 11.15 -13.76
C SER A 262 3.69 9.65 -13.62
N ARG A 263 2.82 8.97 -12.86
CA ARG A 263 2.70 7.50 -12.89
C ARG A 263 2.57 6.98 -14.31
N PHE A 264 1.77 7.64 -15.14
CA PHE A 264 1.62 7.28 -16.55
C PHE A 264 2.90 7.44 -17.39
N GLU A 265 3.70 8.48 -17.17
CA GLU A 265 4.99 8.65 -17.86
C GLU A 265 6.06 7.71 -17.30
N ALA A 266 6.08 7.51 -15.99
CA ALA A 266 7.03 6.62 -15.33
C ALA A 266 6.85 5.16 -15.76
N LEU A 267 5.60 4.71 -15.92
CA LEU A 267 5.30 3.32 -16.26
C LEU A 267 5.49 2.97 -17.75
N ARG A 268 5.82 3.93 -18.63
CA ARG A 268 5.90 3.68 -20.08
C ARG A 268 7.22 4.10 -20.72
N SER A 269 7.83 3.16 -21.46
CA SER A 269 9.00 3.35 -22.32
C SER A 269 8.63 3.61 -23.80
N GLY A 270 7.38 3.98 -24.11
CA GLY A 270 6.95 4.31 -25.49
C GLY A 270 5.51 4.81 -25.62
N THR A 271 5.26 5.64 -26.65
CA THR A 271 3.96 6.24 -26.98
C THR A 271 3.10 5.25 -27.77
N THR A 272 2.09 4.63 -27.16
CA THR A 272 1.07 3.92 -27.93
C THR A 272 0.19 4.94 -28.67
N PRO A 273 -0.14 4.72 -29.96
CA PRO A 273 -1.02 5.62 -30.69
C PRO A 273 -2.41 5.67 -30.03
N LEU A 274 -2.99 6.86 -29.94
CA LEU A 274 -4.35 7.05 -29.45
C LEU A 274 -5.32 6.79 -30.61
N VAL A 275 -6.13 5.73 -30.51
CA VAL A 275 -7.05 5.32 -31.59
C VAL A 275 -8.48 5.74 -31.23
N GLY A 276 -9.19 6.37 -32.17
CA GLY A 276 -10.63 6.64 -32.07
C GLY A 276 -11.05 7.75 -31.09
N ARG A 277 -10.14 8.65 -30.71
CA ARG A 277 -10.40 9.75 -29.75
C ARG A 277 -10.24 11.16 -30.36
N GLY A 278 -10.47 11.28 -31.66
CA GLY A 278 -10.25 12.55 -32.38
C GLY A 278 -11.15 13.69 -31.89
N GLU A 279 -12.40 13.38 -31.55
CA GLU A 279 -13.36 14.38 -31.06
C GLU A 279 -12.97 14.93 -29.69
N GLU A 280 -12.54 14.07 -28.76
CA GLU A 280 -12.12 14.49 -27.43
C GLU A 280 -10.81 15.29 -27.49
N VAL A 281 -9.86 14.90 -28.33
CA VAL A 281 -8.63 15.67 -28.57
C VAL A 281 -8.96 17.05 -29.14
N GLU A 282 -9.83 17.14 -30.16
CA GLU A 282 -10.22 18.42 -30.75
C GLU A 282 -11.00 19.31 -29.78
N LEU A 283 -11.81 18.71 -28.89
CA LEU A 283 -12.46 19.45 -27.80
C LEU A 283 -11.42 20.08 -26.87
N LEU A 284 -10.43 19.32 -26.43
CA LEU A 284 -9.36 19.83 -25.57
C LEU A 284 -8.52 20.91 -26.26
N LEU A 285 -8.15 20.71 -27.53
CA LEU A 285 -7.44 21.71 -28.33
C LEU A 285 -8.24 22.99 -28.52
N ARG A 286 -9.57 22.90 -28.67
CA ARG A 286 -10.45 24.07 -28.73
C ARG A 286 -10.48 24.83 -27.41
N ARG A 287 -10.54 24.12 -26.27
CA ARG A 287 -10.45 24.73 -24.93
C ARG A 287 -9.10 25.40 -24.71
N TRP A 288 -8.02 24.76 -25.17
CA TRP A 288 -6.68 25.33 -25.15
C TRP A 288 -6.61 26.64 -25.94
N ARG A 289 -7.12 26.67 -27.17
CA ARG A 289 -7.19 27.90 -27.99
C ARG A 289 -7.97 29.03 -27.30
N GLN A 290 -9.05 28.71 -26.60
CA GLN A 290 -9.83 29.70 -25.83
C GLN A 290 -9.03 30.23 -24.63
N ALA A 291 -8.34 29.34 -23.88
CA ALA A 291 -7.49 29.73 -22.77
C ALA A 291 -6.35 30.67 -23.21
N LYS A 292 -5.72 30.39 -24.36
CA LYS A 292 -4.71 31.29 -24.95
C LYS A 292 -5.27 32.67 -25.34
N ALA A 293 -6.56 32.78 -25.63
CA ALA A 293 -7.21 34.04 -25.95
C ALA A 293 -7.61 34.86 -24.69
N GLY A 294 -7.24 34.39 -23.49
CA GLY A 294 -7.53 35.04 -22.21
C GLY A 294 -8.81 34.54 -21.52
N ASP A 295 -9.53 33.61 -22.13
CA ASP A 295 -10.75 33.02 -21.57
C ASP A 295 -10.41 31.67 -20.91
N GLY A 296 -10.05 31.72 -19.63
CA GLY A 296 -9.64 30.56 -18.84
C GLY A 296 -10.68 29.43 -18.88
N ARG A 297 -10.22 28.20 -19.14
CA ARG A 297 -11.08 27.02 -19.27
C ARG A 297 -10.72 25.94 -18.26
N VAL A 298 -11.76 25.32 -17.69
CA VAL A 298 -11.66 24.12 -16.88
C VAL A 298 -12.38 22.99 -17.62
N THR A 299 -11.77 21.80 -17.66
CA THR A 299 -12.36 20.61 -18.28
C THR A 299 -12.16 19.43 -17.35
N LEU A 300 -13.26 18.73 -17.04
CA LEU A 300 -13.23 17.49 -16.26
C LEU A 300 -13.19 16.30 -17.21
N LEU A 301 -12.17 15.45 -17.06
CA LEU A 301 -12.07 14.18 -17.77
C LEU A 301 -12.49 13.05 -16.83
N SER A 302 -13.63 12.42 -17.12
CA SER A 302 -14.18 11.29 -16.35
C SER A 302 -14.30 10.04 -17.21
N GLY A 303 -14.24 8.88 -16.58
CA GLY A 303 -14.35 7.58 -17.25
C GLY A 303 -13.73 6.46 -16.41
N GLU A 304 -13.99 5.23 -16.82
CA GLU A 304 -13.52 4.02 -16.14
C GLU A 304 -11.98 3.97 -16.02
N PRO A 305 -11.42 3.28 -15.01
CA PRO A 305 -10.00 2.95 -14.96
C PRO A 305 -9.53 2.31 -16.27
N GLY A 306 -8.30 2.60 -16.71
CA GLY A 306 -7.74 2.05 -17.95
C GLY A 306 -8.31 2.59 -19.28
N ILE A 307 -9.41 3.35 -19.30
CA ILE A 307 -10.07 3.83 -20.54
C ILE A 307 -9.22 4.80 -21.41
N GLY A 308 -8.06 5.24 -20.89
CA GLY A 308 -7.11 6.10 -21.60
C GLY A 308 -7.15 7.58 -21.22
N LYS A 309 -7.69 7.95 -20.04
CA LYS A 309 -7.75 9.35 -19.55
C LYS A 309 -6.38 10.04 -19.56
N SER A 310 -5.36 9.43 -18.94
CA SER A 310 -4.01 9.98 -18.91
C SER A 310 -3.30 9.94 -20.28
N ARG A 311 -3.72 9.03 -21.19
CA ARG A 311 -3.24 9.06 -22.58
C ARG A 311 -3.81 10.25 -23.35
N LEU A 312 -5.05 10.64 -23.07
CA LEU A 312 -5.70 11.79 -23.67
C LEU A 312 -5.06 13.10 -23.20
N THR A 313 -4.74 13.24 -21.91
CA THR A 313 -3.97 14.40 -21.38
C THR A 313 -2.56 14.46 -21.96
N ALA A 314 -1.90 13.30 -22.12
CA ALA A 314 -0.61 13.21 -22.81
C ALA A 314 -0.72 13.59 -24.30
N ALA A 315 -1.78 13.14 -24.99
CA ALA A 315 -2.01 13.50 -26.40
C ALA A 315 -2.20 15.01 -26.57
N LEU A 316 -2.98 15.65 -25.70
CA LEU A 316 -3.09 17.11 -25.70
C LEU A 316 -1.70 17.76 -25.55
N SER A 317 -0.90 17.28 -24.59
CA SER A 317 0.45 17.79 -24.34
C SER A 317 1.36 17.64 -25.56
N GLU A 318 1.32 16.49 -26.24
CA GLU A 318 2.06 16.22 -27.48
C GLU A 318 1.67 17.21 -28.59
N HIS A 319 0.38 17.53 -28.74
CA HIS A 319 -0.08 18.46 -29.79
C HIS A 319 0.31 19.92 -29.55
N ILE A 320 0.47 20.33 -28.28
CA ILE A 320 0.81 21.71 -27.93
C ILE A 320 2.30 21.90 -27.58
N GLU A 321 3.11 20.85 -27.74
CA GLU A 321 4.52 20.83 -27.33
C GLU A 321 5.35 21.96 -27.98
N THR A 322 5.05 22.30 -29.24
CA THR A 322 5.76 23.36 -29.98
C THR A 322 5.31 24.77 -29.61
N GLU A 323 4.24 24.92 -28.83
CA GLU A 323 3.72 26.21 -28.42
C GLU A 323 4.32 26.64 -27.07
N PRO A 324 4.71 27.92 -26.88
CA PRO A 324 5.22 28.38 -25.59
C PRO A 324 4.10 28.37 -24.53
N HIS A 325 4.28 27.56 -23.49
CA HIS A 325 3.36 27.47 -22.37
C HIS A 325 4.06 27.00 -21.09
N THR A 326 3.45 27.30 -19.95
CA THR A 326 3.82 26.71 -18.66
C THR A 326 2.96 25.48 -18.43
N ARG A 327 3.57 24.34 -18.12
CA ARG A 327 2.85 23.11 -17.77
C ARG A 327 3.00 22.82 -16.28
N LEU A 328 1.88 22.81 -15.57
CA LEU A 328 1.80 22.43 -14.15
C LEU A 328 1.05 21.11 -14.06
N ARG A 329 1.62 20.13 -13.37
CA ARG A 329 0.97 18.82 -13.18
C ARG A 329 0.98 18.44 -11.72
N TYR A 330 -0.19 18.04 -11.25
CA TYR A 330 -0.45 17.67 -9.86
C TYR A 330 -0.99 16.24 -9.84
N PHE A 331 -0.46 15.43 -8.92
CA PHE A 331 -0.85 14.04 -8.75
C PHE A 331 -1.44 13.88 -7.37
N CYS A 332 -2.71 13.52 -7.35
CA CYS A 332 -3.37 13.13 -6.12
C CYS A 332 -2.99 11.67 -5.83
N SER A 333 -2.89 11.32 -4.56
CA SER A 333 -2.48 9.98 -4.14
C SER A 333 -3.45 9.45 -3.11
N PRO A 334 -3.89 8.18 -3.21
CA PRO A 334 -4.75 7.58 -2.20
C PRO A 334 -4.08 7.57 -0.82
N HIS A 335 -2.74 7.60 -0.76
CA HIS A 335 -1.95 7.57 0.47
C HIS A 335 -1.75 8.95 1.12
N HIS A 336 -2.15 10.04 0.45
CA HIS A 336 -1.93 11.41 0.93
C HIS A 336 -3.22 12.23 0.99
N GLN A 337 -4.37 11.58 1.13
CA GLN A 337 -5.68 12.24 1.25
C GLN A 337 -5.81 13.11 2.51
N ASP A 338 -5.08 12.76 3.58
CA ASP A 338 -5.05 13.51 4.84
C ASP A 338 -3.87 14.50 4.93
N SER A 339 -3.03 14.58 3.89
CA SER A 339 -1.88 15.46 3.84
C SER A 339 -2.23 16.74 3.09
N ALA A 340 -2.46 17.83 3.83
CA ALA A 340 -2.87 19.10 3.25
C ALA A 340 -1.89 19.59 2.18
N LEU A 341 -2.42 19.99 1.02
CA LEU A 341 -1.64 20.55 -0.10
C LEU A 341 -0.56 19.62 -0.65
N HIS A 342 -0.66 18.30 -0.44
CA HIS A 342 0.37 17.36 -0.86
C HIS A 342 0.71 17.40 -2.36
N PRO A 343 -0.26 17.44 -3.30
CA PRO A 343 0.05 17.56 -4.72
C PRO A 343 0.83 18.85 -5.03
N VAL A 344 0.52 19.94 -4.32
CA VAL A 344 1.16 21.26 -4.51
C VAL A 344 2.58 21.26 -3.94
N ILE A 345 2.77 20.75 -2.72
CA ILE A 345 4.09 20.60 -2.08
C ILE A 345 5.02 19.79 -3.00
N ASN A 346 4.56 18.61 -3.45
CA ASN A 346 5.32 17.77 -4.38
C ASN A 346 5.72 18.49 -5.66
N HIS A 347 4.81 19.30 -6.23
CA HIS A 347 5.13 20.08 -7.41
C HIS A 347 6.22 21.13 -7.09
N LEU A 348 6.08 21.87 -5.99
CA LEU A 348 7.01 22.94 -5.62
C LEU A 348 8.42 22.41 -5.34
N GLU A 349 8.55 21.30 -4.59
CA GLU A 349 9.84 20.65 -4.31
C GLU A 349 10.55 20.21 -5.59
N ARG A 350 9.80 19.68 -6.55
CA ARG A 350 10.34 19.25 -7.86
C ARG A 350 10.70 20.42 -8.75
N ALA A 351 9.85 21.45 -8.80
CA ALA A 351 10.14 22.67 -9.55
C ALA A 351 11.43 23.33 -9.05
N ALA A 352 11.69 23.26 -7.73
CA ALA A 352 12.93 23.69 -7.10
C ALA A 352 14.11 22.72 -7.29
N GLY A 353 13.88 21.50 -7.78
CA GLY A 353 14.93 20.51 -7.99
C GLY A 353 15.59 20.04 -6.69
N PHE A 354 14.78 19.79 -5.66
CA PHE A 354 15.27 19.24 -4.39
C PHE A 354 15.80 17.81 -4.58
N VAL A 355 16.95 17.55 -3.98
CA VAL A 355 17.61 16.23 -3.96
C VAL A 355 17.76 15.78 -2.50
N ARG A 356 17.74 14.47 -2.25
CA ARG A 356 17.83 13.89 -0.89
C ARG A 356 19.05 14.35 -0.08
N GLY A 357 20.15 14.71 -0.75
CA GLY A 357 21.37 15.23 -0.11
C GLY A 357 21.41 16.74 0.12
N ASP A 358 20.39 17.49 -0.30
CA ASP A 358 20.40 18.95 -0.14
C ASP A 358 20.21 19.36 1.33
N GLY A 359 21.15 20.16 1.85
CA GLY A 359 20.98 20.80 3.15
C GLY A 359 19.88 21.87 3.14
N PRO A 360 19.37 22.27 4.33
CA PRO A 360 18.24 23.22 4.43
C PRO A 360 18.46 24.54 3.68
N THR A 361 19.66 25.12 3.78
CA THR A 361 20.02 26.37 3.09
C THR A 361 20.04 26.20 1.57
N THR A 362 20.51 25.06 1.06
CA THR A 362 20.52 24.76 -0.39
C THR A 362 19.10 24.64 -0.92
N LYS A 363 18.22 23.94 -0.20
CA LYS A 363 16.79 23.85 -0.55
C LYS A 363 16.12 25.22 -0.57
N LEU A 364 16.36 26.05 0.44
CA LEU A 364 15.81 27.41 0.48
C LEU A 364 16.27 28.23 -0.74
N ASN A 365 17.57 28.24 -1.05
CA ASN A 365 18.09 29.01 -2.19
C ASN A 365 17.49 28.54 -3.52
N LYS A 366 17.45 27.22 -3.74
CA LYS A 366 16.82 26.62 -4.92
C LYS A 366 15.35 27.05 -5.06
N PHE A 367 14.61 27.00 -3.96
CA PHE A 367 13.19 27.35 -3.95
C PHE A 367 12.95 28.82 -4.24
N VAL A 368 13.71 29.70 -3.60
CA VAL A 368 13.62 31.15 -3.79
C VAL A 368 13.93 31.52 -5.25
N THR A 369 14.92 30.89 -5.89
CA THR A 369 15.21 31.12 -7.32
C THR A 369 14.02 30.78 -8.24
N VAL A 370 13.20 29.79 -7.89
CA VAL A 370 11.99 29.44 -8.66
C VAL A 370 10.87 30.46 -8.47
N LEU A 371 10.77 31.06 -7.28
CA LEU A 371 9.72 32.03 -6.91
C LEU A 371 10.05 33.49 -7.24
N GLU A 372 11.33 33.86 -7.26
CA GLU A 372 11.85 35.22 -7.47
C GLU A 372 11.30 35.96 -8.72
N PRO A 373 10.83 35.31 -9.80
CA PRO A 373 10.24 36.05 -10.90
C PRO A 373 8.84 36.65 -10.60
N THR A 374 8.13 36.20 -9.56
CA THR A 374 6.69 36.47 -9.39
C THR A 374 6.20 36.69 -7.96
N ALA A 375 7.03 36.50 -6.92
CA ALA A 375 6.58 36.47 -5.53
C ALA A 375 6.93 37.73 -4.70
N GLU A 376 5.99 38.19 -3.87
CA GLU A 376 6.27 39.13 -2.78
C GLU A 376 6.97 38.42 -1.61
N SER A 377 7.74 39.16 -0.79
CA SER A 377 8.50 38.59 0.34
C SER A 377 7.62 37.80 1.32
N THR A 378 6.39 38.30 1.57
CA THR A 378 5.42 37.63 2.44
C THR A 378 4.92 36.30 1.86
N ASP A 379 4.72 36.24 0.54
CA ASP A 379 4.32 35.01 -0.15
C ASP A 379 5.41 33.96 -0.09
N VAL A 380 6.67 34.37 -0.29
CA VAL A 380 7.81 33.48 -0.16
C VAL A 380 7.89 32.90 1.25
N ALA A 381 7.68 33.71 2.29
CA ALA A 381 7.68 33.22 3.67
C ALA A 381 6.62 32.14 3.94
N LEU A 382 5.38 32.35 3.46
CA LEU A 382 4.30 31.37 3.58
C LEU A 382 4.61 30.07 2.84
N LEU A 383 5.17 30.16 1.64
CA LEU A 383 5.49 28.99 0.82
C LEU A 383 6.73 28.22 1.33
N VAL A 384 7.71 28.93 1.90
CA VAL A 384 8.87 28.33 2.58
C VAL A 384 8.40 27.49 3.78
N GLU A 385 7.45 28.04 4.53
CA GLU A 385 6.87 27.33 5.67
C GLU A 385 6.00 26.14 5.25
N LEU A 386 5.24 26.28 4.15
CA LEU A 386 4.48 25.17 3.55
C LEU A 386 5.39 23.97 3.23
N LEU A 387 6.62 24.21 2.77
CA LEU A 387 7.62 23.18 2.49
C LEU A 387 8.41 22.73 3.73
N SER A 388 8.03 23.18 4.92
CA SER A 388 8.76 22.91 6.18
C SER A 388 10.24 23.30 6.13
N LEU A 389 10.58 24.35 5.36
CA LEU A 389 11.94 24.86 5.24
C LEU A 389 12.21 25.96 6.27
N SER A 390 13.48 26.09 6.70
CA SER A 390 13.90 27.22 7.52
C SER A 390 14.15 28.44 6.63
N GLY A 391 13.33 29.47 6.76
CA GLY A 391 13.45 30.73 6.02
C GLY A 391 14.60 31.65 6.48
N GLY A 392 15.28 31.29 7.57
CA GLY A 392 16.33 32.10 8.19
C GLY A 392 15.86 33.50 8.55
N GLU A 393 16.79 34.46 8.58
CA GLU A 393 16.47 35.88 8.79
C GLU A 393 15.79 36.52 7.56
N ARG A 394 15.95 35.92 6.37
CA ARG A 394 15.45 36.48 5.10
C ARG A 394 13.93 36.35 4.99
N PHE A 395 13.36 35.27 5.53
CA PHE A 395 11.93 34.99 5.51
C PHE A 395 11.48 34.48 6.89
N PRO A 396 11.30 35.38 7.87
CA PRO A 396 10.88 34.98 9.21
C PRO A 396 9.46 34.37 9.18
N PRO A 397 9.17 33.41 10.08
CA PRO A 397 7.82 32.85 10.21
C PRO A 397 6.81 33.96 10.50
N LEU A 398 5.64 33.88 9.88
CA LEU A 398 4.58 34.86 10.11
C LEU A 398 3.75 34.42 11.33
N GLU A 399 3.64 35.30 12.32
CA GLU A 399 2.76 35.08 13.48
C GLU A 399 1.30 35.30 13.10
N LEU A 400 0.71 34.26 12.51
CA LEU A 400 -0.69 34.21 12.10
C LEU A 400 -1.39 33.05 12.79
N ASN A 401 -2.69 33.23 13.07
CA ASN A 401 -3.49 32.09 13.49
C ASN A 401 -3.60 31.07 12.33
N PRO A 402 -3.85 29.77 12.62
CA PRO A 402 -3.83 28.72 11.62
C PRO A 402 -4.79 28.97 10.43
N GLN A 403 -5.97 29.52 10.70
CA GLN A 403 -6.99 29.80 9.68
C GLN A 403 -6.53 30.88 8.69
N ARG A 404 -6.09 32.04 9.19
CA ARG A 404 -5.57 33.14 8.36
C ARG A 404 -4.33 32.71 7.59
N LYS A 405 -3.49 31.88 8.20
CA LYS A 405 -2.29 31.35 7.55
C LYS A 405 -2.65 30.46 6.35
N LYS A 406 -3.62 29.57 6.52
CA LYS A 406 -4.16 28.76 5.42
C LYS A 406 -4.69 29.65 4.30
N GLU A 407 -5.56 30.61 4.61
CA GLU A 407 -6.14 31.55 3.64
C GLU A 407 -5.07 32.33 2.87
N GLN A 408 -4.05 32.85 3.57
CA GLN A 408 -2.96 33.59 2.93
C GLN A 408 -2.05 32.68 2.09
N THR A 409 -1.82 31.43 2.51
CA THR A 409 -1.06 30.46 1.74
C THR A 409 -1.76 30.11 0.42
N LEU A 410 -3.07 29.85 0.47
CA LEU A 410 -3.87 29.63 -0.74
C LEU A 410 -3.84 30.86 -1.67
N ALA A 411 -3.99 32.06 -1.10
CA ALA A 411 -3.92 33.30 -1.88
C ALA A 411 -2.53 33.51 -2.50
N ALA A 412 -1.44 33.13 -1.81
CA ALA A 412 -0.08 33.20 -2.34
C ALA A 412 0.11 32.22 -3.52
N LEU A 413 -0.41 31.00 -3.41
CA LEU A 413 -0.39 30.01 -4.50
C LEU A 413 -1.15 30.52 -5.74
N LEU A 414 -2.32 31.13 -5.54
CA LEU A 414 -3.09 31.73 -6.63
C LEU A 414 -2.35 32.91 -7.28
N ARG A 415 -1.71 33.78 -6.49
CA ARG A 415 -0.87 34.88 -7.03
C ARG A 415 0.31 34.34 -7.84
N GLN A 416 0.93 33.25 -7.43
CA GLN A 416 1.97 32.58 -8.23
C GLN A 416 1.42 32.11 -9.58
N LEU A 417 0.26 31.44 -9.56
CA LEU A 417 -0.38 30.97 -10.78
C LEU A 417 -0.76 32.11 -11.73
N GLU A 418 -1.31 33.20 -11.20
CA GLU A 418 -1.59 34.42 -11.98
C GLU A 418 -0.31 35.04 -12.57
N GLY A 419 0.78 35.07 -11.80
CA GLY A 419 2.08 35.54 -12.25
C GLY A 419 2.62 34.73 -13.44
N LEU A 420 2.43 33.40 -13.41
CA LEU A 420 2.76 32.51 -14.53
C LEU A 420 1.85 32.78 -15.74
N ALA A 421 0.55 32.90 -15.52
CA ALA A 421 -0.45 33.13 -16.57
C ALA A 421 -0.30 34.50 -17.28
N ARG A 422 0.23 35.52 -16.60
CA ARG A 422 0.55 36.82 -17.21
C ARG A 422 1.71 36.75 -18.21
N ARG A 423 2.58 35.74 -18.11
CA ARG A 423 3.76 35.58 -18.98
C ARG A 423 3.44 34.77 -20.22
N GLN A 424 2.75 33.65 -20.03
CA GLN A 424 2.37 32.73 -21.09
C GLN A 424 1.18 31.87 -20.64
N PRO A 425 0.45 31.26 -21.58
CA PRO A 425 -0.63 30.33 -21.24
C PRO A 425 -0.16 29.23 -20.29
N VAL A 426 -0.99 28.89 -19.30
CA VAL A 426 -0.71 27.84 -18.31
C VAL A 426 -1.65 26.66 -18.54
N LEU A 427 -1.09 25.48 -18.77
CA LEU A 427 -1.82 24.22 -18.75
C LEU A 427 -1.65 23.57 -17.37
N ILE A 428 -2.74 23.46 -16.61
CA ILE A 428 -2.77 22.73 -15.35
C ILE A 428 -3.46 21.38 -15.56
N VAL A 429 -2.82 20.30 -15.11
CA VAL A 429 -3.39 18.95 -15.14
C VAL A 429 -3.37 18.39 -13.72
N PHE A 430 -4.55 18.09 -13.18
CA PHE A 430 -4.72 17.28 -11.97
C PHE A 430 -5.04 15.85 -12.39
N GLU A 431 -4.17 14.91 -12.03
CA GLU A 431 -4.39 13.47 -12.22
C GLU A 431 -4.93 12.87 -10.92
N ASP A 432 -5.74 11.83 -11.07
CA ASP A 432 -6.37 11.09 -9.96
C ASP A 432 -7.15 11.97 -8.96
N LEU A 433 -7.83 13.01 -9.47
CA LEU A 433 -8.57 14.02 -8.70
C LEU A 433 -9.53 13.46 -7.64
N HIS A 434 -9.99 12.22 -7.77
CA HIS A 434 -10.83 11.54 -6.78
C HIS A 434 -10.12 11.31 -5.44
N TRP A 435 -8.78 11.35 -5.40
CA TRP A 435 -7.94 11.27 -4.19
C TRP A 435 -7.38 12.61 -3.72
N ILE A 436 -7.92 13.73 -4.18
CA ILE A 436 -7.45 15.06 -3.76
C ILE A 436 -7.70 15.29 -2.26
N ASP A 437 -6.69 15.84 -1.57
CA ASP A 437 -6.85 16.22 -0.17
C ASP A 437 -7.83 17.40 -0.03
N PRO A 438 -8.55 17.53 1.12
CA PRO A 438 -9.55 18.59 1.30
C PRO A 438 -9.02 20.01 1.10
N THR A 439 -7.75 20.25 1.41
CA THR A 439 -7.17 21.61 1.33
C THR A 439 -6.77 21.97 -0.10
N SER A 440 -6.27 21.02 -0.89
CA SER A 440 -6.03 21.23 -2.34
C SER A 440 -7.32 21.36 -3.15
N ARG A 441 -8.44 20.84 -2.64
CA ARG A 441 -9.75 20.92 -3.28
C ARG A 441 -10.38 22.32 -3.17
N GLU A 442 -10.11 23.01 -2.06
CA GLU A 442 -10.50 24.42 -1.84
C GLU A 442 -9.72 25.35 -2.78
#